data_AF-A0A7W1Q9B9-F1
#
_entry.id   AF-A0A7W1Q9B9-F1
#
_cell.length_a   1.000
_cell.length_b   1.000
_cell.length_c   1.000
_cell.angle_alpha   90.00
_cell.angle_beta   90.00
_cell.angle_gamma   90.00
#
_symmetry.space_group_name_H-M   'P 1'
#
loop_
_entity.id
_entity.type
_entity.pdbx_description
1 polymer ?
#
loop_
_entity_poly.entity_id
_entity_poly.type
_entity_poly.pdbx_seq_one_letter_code
_entity_poly.pdbx_strand_id
1 'polypeptide(L)'
;MAPGDLTGILLVGGASRRFGSPKALAELDGETLAARAWRTLGKVCSERLALGKRQDGLELPFDVVDDESQVRAPLAGLVVGLRAATNDLCIVLPVDVPLIRAADIRMLATACADAAVPQTGPLPGAYRRSALPVLERRLASGELALRDALTELDATVVDLDASALVNVNEPSELERLQTRIVPFDPAHATGFRSLVSETLREFGFEPDPEIDPDLADPARAYRSLWVAVADGEVVGSVALRNLGAGERELKRMYLRSDQRGRGLGRRPLETALAHARADGAALIRLDTSERMEAARSLYEAYGFRRVSGSAPRQGQNRLLCELEL
;
A
#
# COMPACT_ATOMS: atom_id res chain seq x y z
N MET A 1 28.76 -14.53 7.60
CA MET A 1 28.37 -15.94 7.41
C MET A 1 26.96 -15.94 6.85
N ALA A 2 26.65 -16.79 5.88
CA ALA A 2 25.24 -17.02 5.56
C ALA A 2 24.56 -17.55 6.82
N PRO A 3 23.35 -17.07 7.17
CA PRO A 3 22.60 -17.68 8.26
C PRO A 3 22.47 -19.18 7.98
N GLY A 4 22.59 -20.02 9.01
CA GLY A 4 22.38 -21.47 8.91
C GLY A 4 20.93 -21.79 8.50
N ASP A 5 20.51 -23.05 8.67
CA ASP A 5 19.11 -23.41 8.42
C ASP A 5 18.15 -22.55 9.25
N LEU A 6 17.05 -22.11 8.61
CA LEU A 6 16.08 -21.18 9.17
C LEU A 6 14.69 -21.79 9.17
N THR A 7 13.92 -21.51 10.22
CA THR A 7 12.48 -21.82 10.28
C THR A 7 11.65 -20.58 9.99
N GLY A 8 10.77 -20.64 9.00
CA GLY A 8 9.80 -19.59 8.71
C GLY A 8 8.48 -19.84 9.44
N ILE A 9 8.12 -18.97 10.36
CA ILE A 9 6.86 -18.98 11.11
C ILE A 9 5.91 -17.96 10.48
N LEU A 10 4.89 -18.44 9.78
CA LEU A 10 3.84 -17.61 9.20
C LEU A 10 2.67 -17.47 10.19
N LEU A 11 2.33 -16.23 10.56
CA LEU A 11 1.16 -15.94 11.39
C LEU A 11 -0.05 -15.65 10.49
N VAL A 12 -0.96 -16.62 10.35
CA VAL A 12 -2.19 -16.49 9.54
C VAL A 12 -3.41 -16.05 10.36
N GLY A 13 -3.32 -16.09 11.68
CA GLY A 13 -4.40 -15.73 12.60
C GLY A 13 -4.53 -14.23 12.88
N GLY A 14 -5.75 -13.79 13.19
CA GLY A 14 -6.06 -12.42 13.57
C GLY A 14 -7.55 -12.13 13.46
N ALA A 15 -8.11 -11.32 14.37
CA ALA A 15 -9.55 -11.10 14.42
C ALA A 15 -10.14 -10.41 13.18
N SER A 16 -9.29 -9.85 12.29
CA SER A 16 -9.63 -9.27 10.96
C SER A 16 -10.90 -8.40 10.93
N ARG A 17 -11.26 -7.78 12.07
CA ARG A 17 -12.58 -7.15 12.29
C ARG A 17 -12.85 -6.01 11.30
N ARG A 18 -11.78 -5.30 10.90
CA ARG A 18 -11.82 -4.20 9.93
C ARG A 18 -11.77 -4.66 8.47
N PHE A 19 -11.36 -5.91 8.23
CA PHE A 19 -11.19 -6.46 6.89
C PHE A 19 -12.47 -7.11 6.36
N GLY A 20 -13.43 -7.43 7.23
CA GLY A 20 -14.72 -8.04 6.87
C GLY A 20 -14.64 -9.51 6.47
N SER A 21 -13.44 -10.01 6.16
CA SER A 21 -13.12 -11.40 5.85
C SER A 21 -11.75 -11.77 6.44
N PRO A 22 -11.35 -13.06 6.49
CA PRO A 22 -10.01 -13.43 6.93
C PRO A 22 -8.93 -12.83 6.04
N LYS A 23 -8.11 -11.94 6.60
CA LYS A 23 -7.04 -11.21 5.88
C LYS A 23 -6.08 -12.15 5.14
N ALA A 24 -5.84 -13.35 5.69
CA ALA A 24 -5.01 -14.39 5.08
C ALA A 24 -5.47 -14.78 3.66
N LEU A 25 -6.79 -14.72 3.39
CA LEU A 25 -7.41 -15.10 2.12
C LEU A 25 -7.57 -13.93 1.15
N ALA A 26 -7.27 -12.70 1.56
CA ALA A 26 -7.33 -11.54 0.67
C ALA A 26 -6.28 -11.66 -0.43
N GLU A 27 -6.54 -11.14 -1.62
CA GLU A 27 -5.65 -11.31 -2.78
C GLU A 27 -4.91 -10.03 -3.16
N LEU A 28 -3.61 -10.18 -3.45
CA LEU A 28 -2.77 -9.15 -4.07
C LEU A 28 -2.16 -9.71 -5.35
N ASP A 29 -2.54 -9.13 -6.49
CA ASP A 29 -2.14 -9.59 -7.83
C ASP A 29 -2.55 -11.04 -8.12
N GLY A 30 -3.74 -11.47 -7.67
CA GLY A 30 -4.28 -12.82 -7.89
C GLY A 30 -3.65 -13.93 -7.03
N GLU A 31 -2.90 -13.58 -6.00
CA GLU A 31 -2.33 -14.51 -5.01
C GLU A 31 -2.79 -14.09 -3.61
N THR A 32 -3.22 -15.05 -2.78
CA THR A 32 -3.63 -14.73 -1.40
C THR A 32 -2.45 -14.21 -0.57
N LEU A 33 -2.71 -13.31 0.39
CA LEU A 33 -1.65 -12.75 1.25
C LEU A 33 -0.89 -13.86 2.00
N ALA A 34 -1.60 -14.91 2.43
CA ALA A 34 -1.00 -16.07 3.07
C ALA A 34 -0.13 -16.90 2.12
N ALA A 35 -0.60 -17.18 0.89
CA ALA A 35 0.20 -17.89 -0.12
C ALA A 35 1.46 -17.09 -0.50
N ARG A 36 1.33 -15.78 -0.67
CA ARG A 36 2.44 -14.87 -0.97
C ARG A 36 3.49 -14.87 0.14
N ALA A 37 3.07 -14.73 1.39
CA ALA A 37 3.97 -14.76 2.54
C ALA A 37 4.67 -16.13 2.68
N TRP A 38 3.93 -17.23 2.51
CA TRP A 38 4.47 -18.59 2.50
C TRP A 38 5.54 -18.81 1.43
N ARG A 39 5.25 -18.37 0.19
CA ARG A 39 6.20 -18.43 -0.93
C ARG A 39 7.45 -17.60 -0.64
N THR A 40 7.31 -16.43 -0.04
CA THR A 40 8.46 -15.58 0.32
C THR A 40 9.33 -16.22 1.40
N LEU A 41 8.74 -16.82 2.45
CA LEU A 41 9.49 -17.62 3.43
C LEU A 41 10.22 -18.77 2.75
N GLY A 42 9.59 -19.46 1.79
CA GLY A 42 10.20 -20.61 1.09
C GLY A 42 11.43 -20.28 0.25
N LYS A 43 11.68 -19.00 -0.06
CA LYS A 43 12.91 -18.55 -0.74
C LYS A 43 14.12 -18.46 0.20
N VAL A 44 13.90 -18.54 1.51
CA VAL A 44 14.92 -18.26 2.53
C VAL A 44 14.99 -19.33 3.61
N CYS A 45 13.84 -19.90 4.01
CA CYS A 45 13.72 -20.84 5.12
C CYS A 45 13.61 -22.28 4.63
N SER A 46 14.41 -23.17 5.22
CA SER A 46 14.41 -24.62 4.94
C SER A 46 13.24 -25.33 5.61
N GLU A 47 12.78 -24.83 6.76
CA GLU A 47 11.53 -25.24 7.42
C GLU A 47 10.49 -24.12 7.34
N ARG A 48 9.19 -24.46 7.26
CA ARG A 48 8.10 -23.50 7.39
C ARG A 48 6.96 -24.07 8.22
N LEU A 49 6.42 -23.23 9.10
CA LEU A 49 5.28 -23.51 9.97
C LEU A 49 4.25 -22.40 9.79
N ALA A 50 3.00 -22.74 9.49
CA ALA A 50 1.90 -21.78 9.48
C ALA A 50 1.09 -21.94 10.76
N LEU A 51 0.88 -20.84 11.47
CA LEU A 51 0.20 -20.82 12.76
C LEU A 51 -1.10 -20.03 12.68
N GLY A 52 -2.17 -20.66 13.14
CA GLY A 52 -3.50 -20.08 13.20
C GLY A 52 -4.37 -20.84 14.18
N LYS A 53 -5.67 -20.54 14.18
CA LYS A 53 -6.62 -21.24 15.03
C LYS A 53 -7.48 -22.14 14.17
N ARG A 54 -7.65 -23.41 14.56
CA ARG A 54 -8.47 -24.36 13.80
C ARG A 54 -9.90 -23.87 13.56
N GLN A 55 -10.47 -23.17 14.54
CA GLN A 55 -11.80 -22.57 14.47
C GLN A 55 -11.94 -21.47 13.40
N ASP A 56 -10.84 -20.89 12.93
CA ASP A 56 -10.88 -19.87 11.88
C ASP A 56 -11.12 -20.52 10.49
N GLY A 57 -11.03 -21.85 10.36
CA GLY A 57 -11.50 -22.61 9.18
C GLY A 57 -10.86 -22.22 7.85
N LEU A 58 -9.60 -21.76 7.87
CA LEU A 58 -8.93 -21.22 6.69
C LEU A 58 -8.55 -22.33 5.70
N GLU A 59 -9.08 -22.25 4.49
CA GLU A 59 -8.65 -23.08 3.37
C GLU A 59 -7.39 -22.48 2.73
N LEU A 60 -6.22 -23.00 3.11
CA LEU A 60 -4.91 -22.54 2.65
C LEU A 60 -4.17 -23.66 1.89
N PRO A 61 -3.25 -23.33 0.97
CA PRO A 61 -2.51 -24.32 0.19
C PRO A 61 -1.41 -25.04 1.01
N PHE A 62 -1.45 -24.95 2.33
CA PHE A 62 -0.51 -25.55 3.27
C PHE A 62 -1.21 -25.79 4.62
N ASP A 63 -0.69 -26.75 5.38
CA ASP A 63 -1.24 -27.10 6.69
C ASP A 63 -1.02 -25.98 7.71
N VAL A 64 -2.06 -25.70 8.48
CA VAL A 64 -2.02 -24.74 9.59
C VAL A 64 -1.96 -25.52 10.90
N VAL A 65 -0.90 -25.27 11.67
CA VAL A 65 -0.76 -25.77 13.02
C VAL A 65 -1.63 -24.91 13.93
N ASP A 66 -2.46 -25.58 14.72
CA ASP A 66 -3.31 -24.93 15.72
C ASP A 66 -2.45 -24.39 16.86
N ASP A 67 -2.62 -23.11 17.22
CA ASP A 67 -1.84 -22.49 18.30
C ASP A 67 -2.27 -22.95 19.71
N GLU A 68 -3.33 -23.78 19.81
CA GLU A 68 -4.00 -24.30 21.01
C GLU A 68 -4.36 -23.24 22.08
N SER A 69 -4.09 -21.98 21.79
CA SER A 69 -4.16 -20.87 22.71
C SER A 69 -5.48 -20.17 22.55
N GLN A 70 -6.15 -19.88 23.67
CA GLN A 70 -7.32 -19.01 23.65
C GLN A 70 -6.92 -17.54 23.41
N VAL A 71 -5.66 -17.17 23.66
CA VAL A 71 -5.15 -15.81 23.51
C VAL A 71 -5.04 -15.45 22.03
N ARG A 72 -5.67 -14.36 21.60
CA ARG A 72 -5.53 -13.81 20.23
C ARG A 72 -4.50 -12.68 20.23
N ALA A 73 -3.22 -13.04 20.25
CA ALA A 73 -2.11 -12.08 20.16
C ALA A 73 -0.93 -12.66 19.36
N PRO A 74 -0.18 -11.82 18.60
CA PRO A 74 0.99 -12.28 17.87
C PRO A 74 2.05 -12.96 18.76
N LEU A 75 2.17 -12.54 20.03
CA LEU A 75 3.04 -13.18 21.02
C LEU A 75 2.72 -14.67 21.22
N ALA A 76 1.44 -15.03 21.26
CA ALA A 76 1.03 -16.43 21.45
C ALA A 76 1.48 -17.30 20.27
N GLY A 77 1.23 -16.83 19.04
CA GLY A 77 1.71 -17.49 17.83
C GLY A 77 3.24 -17.58 17.78
N LEU A 78 3.94 -16.51 18.15
CA LEU A 78 5.40 -16.51 18.22
C LEU A 78 5.93 -17.61 19.16
N VAL A 79 5.41 -17.71 20.38
CA VAL A 79 5.83 -18.73 21.36
C VAL A 79 5.58 -20.14 20.84
N VAL A 80 4.40 -20.41 20.28
CA VAL A 80 4.08 -21.72 19.70
C VAL A 80 5.03 -22.06 18.55
N GLY A 81 5.30 -21.11 17.66
CA GLY A 81 6.20 -21.31 16.53
C GLY A 81 7.63 -21.59 16.95
N LEU A 82 8.16 -20.82 17.91
CA LEU A 82 9.51 -21.02 18.43
C LEU A 82 9.67 -22.36 19.17
N ARG A 83 8.61 -22.85 19.83
CA ARG A 83 8.60 -24.19 20.45
C ARG A 83 8.63 -25.30 19.41
N ALA A 84 7.85 -25.16 18.34
CA ALA A 84 7.70 -26.15 17.28
C ALA A 84 8.89 -26.17 16.29
N ALA A 85 9.60 -25.05 16.14
CA ALA A 85 10.71 -24.91 15.21
C ALA A 85 11.85 -25.92 15.50
N THR A 86 12.41 -26.51 14.44
CA THR A 86 13.60 -27.35 14.57
C THR A 86 14.88 -26.54 14.59
N ASN A 87 14.91 -25.40 13.89
CA ASN A 87 16.09 -24.54 13.81
C ASN A 87 16.11 -23.52 14.97
N ASP A 88 17.31 -23.08 15.36
CA ASP A 88 17.47 -22.07 16.41
C ASP A 88 16.95 -20.70 15.97
N LEU A 89 17.24 -20.30 14.74
CA LEU A 89 16.87 -18.99 14.21
C LEU A 89 15.59 -19.07 13.39
N CYS A 90 14.59 -18.31 13.81
CA CYS A 90 13.26 -18.29 13.21
C CYS A 90 12.91 -16.93 12.61
N ILE A 91 12.26 -16.91 11.46
CA ILE A 91 11.67 -15.73 10.84
C ILE A 91 10.18 -15.74 11.07
N VAL A 92 9.66 -14.70 11.70
CA VAL A 92 8.25 -14.58 12.05
C VAL A 92 7.64 -13.52 11.15
N LEU A 93 6.69 -13.95 10.32
CA LEU A 93 6.10 -13.14 9.27
C LEU A 93 4.58 -13.13 9.40
N PRO A 94 3.93 -11.99 9.66
CA PRO A 94 2.49 -11.88 9.54
C PRO A 94 2.07 -11.72 8.07
N VAL A 95 0.82 -12.07 7.77
CA VAL A 95 0.26 -11.97 6.40
C VAL A 95 0.07 -10.53 5.92
N ASP A 96 0.13 -9.53 6.81
CA ASP A 96 -0.24 -8.15 6.50
C ASP A 96 0.91 -7.26 5.99
N VAL A 97 2.10 -7.81 5.80
CA VAL A 97 3.23 -7.11 5.14
C VAL A 97 3.56 -7.75 3.78
N PRO A 98 2.64 -7.71 2.79
CA PRO A 98 2.73 -8.53 1.59
C PRO A 98 3.84 -8.13 0.61
N LEU A 99 4.51 -7.00 0.84
CA LEU A 99 5.59 -6.50 -0.03
C LEU A 99 6.99 -6.87 0.47
N ILE A 100 7.11 -7.56 1.61
CA ILE A 100 8.40 -7.99 2.14
C ILE A 100 9.14 -8.90 1.15
N ARG A 101 10.45 -8.69 1.00
CA ARG A 101 11.29 -9.41 0.04
C ARG A 101 12.18 -10.41 0.76
N ALA A 102 12.67 -11.41 0.02
CA ALA A 102 13.62 -12.39 0.55
C ALA A 102 14.93 -11.75 1.05
N ALA A 103 15.36 -10.65 0.43
CA ALA A 103 16.53 -9.88 0.88
C ALA A 103 16.29 -9.25 2.26
N ASP A 104 15.10 -8.70 2.50
CA ASP A 104 14.71 -8.09 3.78
C ASP A 104 14.75 -9.13 4.91
N ILE A 105 14.21 -10.32 4.66
CA ILE A 105 14.25 -11.45 5.59
C ILE A 105 15.70 -11.87 5.90
N ARG A 106 16.58 -11.92 4.88
CA ARG A 106 18.00 -12.28 5.09
C ARG A 106 18.73 -11.23 5.92
N MET A 107 18.39 -9.94 5.79
CA MET A 107 18.95 -8.88 6.61
C MET A 107 18.54 -9.03 8.08
N LEU A 108 17.25 -9.29 8.35
CA LEU A 108 16.77 -9.60 9.71
C LEU A 108 17.49 -10.83 10.29
N ALA A 109 17.56 -11.92 9.53
CA ALA A 109 18.25 -13.14 9.97
C ALA A 109 19.72 -12.90 10.35
N THR A 110 20.42 -12.13 9.52
CA THR A 110 21.86 -11.86 9.70
C THR A 110 22.13 -10.98 10.92
N ALA A 111 21.24 -10.04 11.21
CA ALA A 111 21.38 -9.13 12.35
C ALA A 111 20.88 -9.72 13.68
N CYS A 112 20.29 -10.93 13.67
CA CYS A 112 19.64 -11.48 14.85
C CYS A 112 20.63 -11.95 15.92
N ALA A 113 20.66 -11.19 17.02
CA ALA A 113 21.07 -11.65 18.35
C ALA A 113 19.94 -12.51 18.95
N ASP A 114 19.26 -12.10 20.02
CA ASP A 114 18.03 -12.79 20.48
C ASP A 114 16.84 -12.46 19.57
N ALA A 115 16.79 -11.22 19.08
CA ALA A 115 15.82 -10.77 18.10
C ALA A 115 16.43 -9.75 17.12
N ALA A 116 15.88 -9.68 15.92
CA ALA A 116 16.10 -8.57 14.99
C ALA A 116 14.79 -8.17 14.32
N VAL A 117 14.48 -6.87 14.34
CA VAL A 117 13.17 -6.34 13.93
C VAL A 117 13.33 -5.06 13.10
N PRO A 118 12.38 -4.72 12.22
CA PRO A 118 12.41 -3.46 11.50
C PRO A 118 12.13 -2.25 12.41
N GLN A 119 12.46 -1.07 11.90
CA GLN A 119 12.13 0.21 12.53
C GLN A 119 10.62 0.45 12.73
N THR A 120 9.75 -0.31 12.06
CA THR A 120 8.29 -0.18 12.16
C THR A 120 7.67 -0.95 13.33
N GLY A 121 8.38 -1.92 13.92
CA GLY A 121 7.87 -2.71 15.04
C GLY A 121 8.40 -4.14 15.08
N PRO A 122 7.85 -4.98 15.97
CA PRO A 122 8.38 -6.31 16.27
C PRO A 122 8.14 -7.33 15.16
N LEU A 123 7.22 -7.06 14.24
CA LEU A 123 6.87 -7.95 13.15
C LEU A 123 6.86 -7.17 11.82
N PRO A 124 7.33 -7.77 10.72
CA PRO A 124 8.04 -9.06 10.63
C PRO A 124 9.35 -9.05 11.44
N GLY A 125 9.86 -10.18 11.93
CA GLY A 125 11.06 -10.19 12.76
C GLY A 125 11.79 -11.53 12.79
N ALA A 126 13.09 -11.51 13.04
CA ALA A 126 13.89 -12.69 13.34
C ALA A 126 14.00 -12.88 14.86
N TYR A 127 13.87 -14.11 15.33
CA TYR A 127 13.90 -14.46 16.75
C TYR A 127 14.65 -15.78 16.93
N ARG A 128 15.54 -15.84 17.92
CA ARG A 128 16.16 -17.10 18.35
C ARG A 128 15.29 -17.82 19.37
N ARG A 129 15.50 -19.13 19.48
CA ARG A 129 14.88 -19.93 20.55
C ARG A 129 15.33 -19.50 21.94
N SER A 130 16.49 -18.85 22.08
CA SER A 130 16.94 -18.22 23.33
C SER A 130 15.97 -17.17 23.87
N ALA A 131 15.12 -16.57 23.02
CA ALA A 131 14.11 -15.60 23.42
C ALA A 131 12.89 -16.25 24.13
N LEU A 132 12.70 -17.57 24.01
CA LEU A 132 11.52 -18.28 24.53
C LEU A 132 11.23 -18.00 26.02
N PRO A 133 12.20 -18.07 26.95
CA PRO A 133 11.91 -17.89 28.37
C PRO A 133 11.29 -16.52 28.70
N VAL A 134 11.75 -15.46 28.03
CA VAL A 134 11.19 -14.10 28.18
C VAL A 134 9.77 -14.05 27.61
N LEU A 135 9.59 -14.56 26.39
CA LEU A 135 8.31 -14.52 25.68
C LEU A 135 7.24 -15.36 26.40
N GLU A 136 7.60 -16.53 26.92
CA GLU A 136 6.72 -17.41 27.69
C GLU A 136 6.32 -16.80 29.03
N ARG A 137 7.28 -16.20 29.75
CA ARG A 137 7.00 -15.49 31.01
C ARG A 137 5.98 -14.37 30.78
N ARG A 138 6.19 -13.53 29.76
CA ARG A 138 5.26 -12.43 29.44
C ARG A 138 3.90 -12.94 28.99
N LEU A 139 3.86 -14.01 28.20
CA LEU A 139 2.60 -14.64 27.80
C LEU A 139 1.83 -15.14 29.03
N ALA A 140 2.51 -15.77 29.98
CA ALA A 140 1.92 -16.27 31.23
C ALA A 140 1.45 -15.15 32.17
N SER A 141 2.12 -13.98 32.17
CA SER A 141 1.71 -12.80 32.96
C SER A 141 0.62 -11.96 32.28
N GLY A 142 0.20 -12.29 31.06
CA GLY A 142 -0.78 -11.52 30.29
C GLY A 142 -0.22 -10.26 29.64
N GLU A 143 1.10 -10.11 29.60
CA GLU A 143 1.81 -8.98 29.01
C GLU A 143 2.05 -9.18 27.50
N LEU A 144 0.98 -9.06 26.72
CA LEU A 144 0.91 -9.51 25.32
C LEU A 144 1.64 -8.63 24.28
N ALA A 145 2.18 -7.48 24.69
CA ALA A 145 2.81 -6.54 23.77
C ALA A 145 4.25 -6.98 23.42
N LEU A 146 4.46 -7.38 22.15
CA LEU A 146 5.77 -7.77 21.66
C LEU A 146 6.81 -6.65 21.75
N ARG A 147 6.41 -5.39 21.61
CA ARG A 147 7.32 -4.24 21.75
C ARG A 147 7.98 -4.20 23.12
N ASP A 148 7.23 -4.51 24.17
CA ASP A 148 7.73 -4.49 25.54
C ASP A 148 8.67 -5.68 25.78
N ALA A 149 8.35 -6.84 25.17
CA ALA A 149 9.23 -8.01 25.22
C ALA A 149 10.62 -7.76 24.63
N LEU A 150 10.72 -6.93 23.58
CA LEU A 150 12.03 -6.58 22.98
C LEU A 150 12.94 -5.82 23.94
N THR A 151 12.39 -5.16 24.96
CA THR A 151 13.21 -4.42 25.96
C THR A 151 13.94 -5.36 26.93
N GLU A 152 13.53 -6.63 26.98
CA GLU A 152 14.11 -7.68 27.82
C GLU A 152 14.99 -8.67 27.02
N LEU A 153 15.14 -8.44 25.71
CA LEU A 153 15.91 -9.27 24.79
C LEU A 153 17.11 -8.48 24.24
N ASP A 154 18.18 -9.15 23.84
CA ASP A 154 19.20 -8.54 22.98
C ASP A 154 18.64 -8.39 21.56
N ALA A 155 17.90 -7.29 21.35
CA ALA A 155 17.16 -7.01 20.14
C ALA A 155 17.87 -5.95 19.26
N THR A 156 18.12 -6.29 18.00
CA THR A 156 18.67 -5.35 17.01
C THR A 156 17.57 -4.74 16.15
N VAL A 157 17.56 -3.42 15.99
CA VAL A 157 16.69 -2.75 15.00
C VAL A 157 17.43 -2.67 13.66
N VAL A 158 16.82 -3.20 12.62
CA VAL A 158 17.35 -3.22 11.25
C VAL A 158 16.61 -2.18 10.42
N ASP A 159 17.34 -1.27 9.79
CA ASP A 159 16.75 -0.30 8.86
C ASP A 159 16.45 -0.99 7.52
N LEU A 160 15.17 -1.16 7.23
CA LEU A 160 14.67 -1.76 5.99
C LEU A 160 13.98 -0.72 5.11
N ASP A 161 13.90 -0.99 3.81
CA ASP A 161 13.11 -0.16 2.90
C ASP A 161 11.64 -0.12 3.31
N ALA A 162 11.13 1.08 3.63
CA ALA A 162 9.75 1.28 4.07
C ALA A 162 8.72 0.77 3.04
N SER A 163 9.07 0.70 1.75
CA SER A 163 8.19 0.14 0.72
C SER A 163 7.95 -1.38 0.87
N ALA A 164 8.87 -2.09 1.53
CA ALA A 164 8.72 -3.52 1.84
C ALA A 164 7.87 -3.78 3.10
N LEU A 165 7.71 -2.76 3.95
CA LEU A 165 7.05 -2.84 5.27
C LEU A 165 5.63 -2.27 5.29
N VAL A 166 5.03 -2.07 4.11
CA VAL A 166 3.66 -1.56 4.01
C VAL A 166 2.68 -2.57 4.59
N ASN A 167 1.96 -2.15 5.63
CA ASN A 167 0.94 -2.96 6.28
C ASN A 167 -0.40 -2.84 5.54
N VAL A 168 -1.11 -3.96 5.43
CA VAL A 168 -2.48 -4.05 4.91
C VAL A 168 -3.40 -4.47 6.05
N ASN A 169 -4.12 -3.53 6.63
CA ASN A 169 -5.08 -3.72 7.72
C ASN A 169 -6.54 -3.61 7.26
N GLU A 170 -6.77 -2.89 6.17
CA GLU A 170 -8.09 -2.62 5.61
C GLU A 170 -8.12 -2.92 4.10
N PRO A 171 -9.28 -3.29 3.50
CA PRO A 171 -9.37 -3.60 2.08
C PRO A 171 -8.94 -2.44 1.19
N SER A 172 -9.21 -1.21 1.63
CA SER A 172 -8.79 0.03 0.96
C SER A 172 -7.27 0.17 0.82
N GLU A 173 -6.49 -0.37 1.75
CA GLU A 173 -5.03 -0.37 1.70
C GLU A 173 -4.51 -1.40 0.70
N LEU A 174 -5.22 -2.53 0.56
CA LEU A 174 -4.93 -3.56 -0.44
C LEU A 174 -5.21 -3.06 -1.86
N GLU A 175 -6.38 -2.45 -2.07
CA GLU A 175 -6.74 -1.82 -3.35
C GLU A 175 -5.69 -0.79 -3.79
N ARG A 176 -5.18 0.00 -2.84
CA ARG A 176 -4.12 0.97 -3.11
C ARG A 176 -2.82 0.30 -3.59
N LEU A 177 -2.48 -0.87 -3.06
CA LEU A 177 -1.31 -1.63 -3.50
C LEU A 177 -1.50 -2.24 -4.89
N GLN A 178 -2.71 -2.73 -5.18
CA GLN A 178 -3.08 -3.27 -6.50
C GLN A 178 -3.15 -2.19 -7.57
N THR A 179 -3.48 -0.95 -7.19
CA THR A 179 -3.63 0.13 -8.14
C THR A 179 -2.31 0.42 -8.86
N ARG A 180 -2.31 0.42 -10.19
CA ARG A 180 -1.14 0.76 -11.02
C ARG A 180 -1.39 2.08 -11.72
N ILE A 181 -0.41 2.99 -11.68
CA ILE A 181 -0.44 4.18 -12.52
C ILE A 181 0.25 3.83 -13.83
N VAL A 182 -0.49 3.85 -14.93
CA VAL A 182 0.01 3.47 -16.25
C VAL A 182 -0.28 4.58 -17.27
N PRO A 183 0.55 4.74 -18.31
CA PRO A 183 0.20 5.59 -19.44
C PRO A 183 -1.15 5.17 -20.02
N PHE A 184 -1.93 6.15 -20.48
CA PHE A 184 -3.18 5.87 -21.16
C PHE A 184 -2.96 5.08 -22.45
N ASP A 185 -3.92 4.21 -22.73
CA ASP A 185 -3.99 3.37 -23.92
C ASP A 185 -5.45 3.40 -24.38
N PRO A 186 -5.75 3.28 -25.69
CA PRO A 186 -7.13 3.26 -26.19
C PRO A 186 -8.07 2.26 -25.49
N ALA A 187 -7.55 1.15 -24.94
CA ALA A 187 -8.34 0.21 -24.14
C ALA A 187 -8.93 0.85 -22.87
N HIS A 188 -8.28 1.87 -22.31
CA HIS A 188 -8.73 2.62 -21.14
C HIS A 188 -9.80 3.68 -21.47
N ALA A 189 -10.11 3.94 -22.75
CA ALA A 189 -10.94 5.06 -23.17
C ALA A 189 -12.34 5.04 -22.55
N THR A 190 -12.96 3.86 -22.45
CA THR A 190 -14.28 3.71 -21.83
C THR A 190 -14.25 4.04 -20.34
N GLY A 191 -13.30 3.47 -19.58
CA GLY A 191 -13.17 3.75 -18.15
C GLY A 191 -12.82 5.22 -17.87
N PHE A 192 -11.93 5.82 -18.66
CA PHE A 192 -11.61 7.25 -18.58
C PHE A 192 -12.84 8.13 -18.81
N ARG A 193 -13.63 7.86 -19.86
CA ARG A 193 -14.87 8.61 -20.14
C ARG A 193 -15.86 8.53 -18.99
N SER A 194 -16.08 7.34 -18.43
CA SER A 194 -16.97 7.15 -17.30
C SER A 194 -16.50 7.95 -16.09
N LEU A 195 -15.23 7.79 -15.69
CA LEU A 195 -14.63 8.52 -14.57
C LEU A 195 -14.80 10.04 -14.69
N VAL A 196 -14.42 10.60 -15.85
CA VAL A 196 -14.50 12.05 -16.07
C VAL A 196 -15.94 12.53 -16.07
N SER A 197 -16.85 11.81 -16.74
CA SER A 197 -18.26 12.21 -16.84
C SER A 197 -18.96 12.17 -15.49
N GLU A 198 -18.74 11.11 -14.71
CA GLU A 198 -19.30 10.98 -13.36
C GLU A 198 -18.76 12.06 -12.42
N THR A 199 -17.45 12.32 -12.45
CA THR A 199 -16.83 13.35 -11.61
C THR A 199 -17.32 14.75 -11.99
N LEU A 200 -17.50 15.05 -13.28
CA LEU A 200 -18.09 16.32 -13.71
C LEU A 200 -19.49 16.52 -13.14
N ARG A 201 -20.37 15.50 -13.28
CA ARG A 201 -21.74 15.56 -12.75
C ARG A 201 -21.78 15.69 -11.24
N GLU A 202 -20.89 15.00 -10.53
CA GLU A 202 -20.76 15.10 -9.07
C GLU A 202 -20.53 16.55 -8.61
N PHE A 203 -19.71 17.31 -9.34
CA PHE A 203 -19.44 18.73 -9.03
C PHE A 203 -20.43 19.71 -9.70
N GLY A 204 -21.52 19.20 -10.28
CA GLY A 204 -22.58 20.00 -10.89
C GLY A 204 -22.22 20.56 -12.27
N PHE A 205 -21.39 19.85 -13.03
CA PHE A 205 -21.07 20.15 -14.42
C PHE A 205 -21.68 19.07 -15.33
N GLU A 206 -22.29 19.50 -16.44
CA GLU A 206 -22.74 18.54 -17.45
C GLU A 206 -21.60 18.31 -18.46
N PRO A 207 -21.23 17.05 -18.76
CA PRO A 207 -20.24 16.77 -19.80
C PRO A 207 -20.67 17.36 -21.14
N ASP A 208 -19.79 18.15 -21.75
CA ASP A 208 -20.09 18.90 -22.97
C ASP A 208 -19.04 18.60 -24.05
N PRO A 209 -19.40 18.08 -25.24
CA PRO A 209 -18.43 17.74 -26.27
C PRO A 209 -17.57 18.91 -26.78
N GLU A 210 -18.07 20.15 -26.74
CA GLU A 210 -17.33 21.33 -27.18
C GLU A 210 -16.29 21.76 -26.13
N ILE A 211 -16.62 21.61 -24.85
CA ILE A 211 -15.77 22.02 -23.72
C ILE A 211 -14.86 20.86 -23.26
N ASP A 212 -15.29 19.63 -23.45
CA ASP A 212 -14.65 18.37 -23.04
C ASP A 212 -14.34 17.47 -24.25
N PRO A 213 -13.62 17.95 -25.28
CA PRO A 213 -13.31 17.15 -26.47
C PRO A 213 -12.46 15.91 -26.13
N ASP A 214 -11.79 15.91 -24.99
CA ASP A 214 -11.06 14.75 -24.48
C ASP A 214 -11.95 13.57 -24.09
N LEU A 215 -13.25 13.76 -23.89
CA LEU A 215 -14.16 12.63 -23.72
C LEU A 215 -14.32 11.84 -25.03
N ALA A 216 -14.32 12.52 -26.18
CA ALA A 216 -14.41 11.85 -27.47
C ALA A 216 -13.10 11.14 -27.83
N ASP A 217 -11.96 11.83 -27.69
CA ASP A 217 -10.63 11.33 -28.06
C ASP A 217 -9.56 11.77 -27.04
N PRO A 218 -9.37 11.01 -25.94
CA PRO A 218 -8.40 11.37 -24.91
C PRO A 218 -6.96 11.41 -25.43
N ALA A 219 -6.61 10.48 -26.32
CA ALA A 219 -5.26 10.36 -26.88
C ALA A 219 -4.90 11.54 -27.79
N ARG A 220 -5.88 12.09 -28.51
CA ARG A 220 -5.70 13.32 -29.27
C ARG A 220 -5.62 14.55 -28.37
N ALA A 221 -6.41 14.61 -27.30
CA ALA A 221 -6.46 15.76 -26.42
C ALA A 221 -5.22 15.89 -25.52
N TYR A 222 -4.61 14.78 -25.13
CA TYR A 222 -3.47 14.75 -24.22
C TYR A 222 -2.38 13.81 -24.75
N ARG A 223 -1.19 14.36 -25.02
CA ARG A 223 0.01 13.54 -25.26
C ARG A 223 0.52 12.86 -23.98
N SER A 224 0.24 13.47 -22.83
CA SER A 224 0.68 13.02 -21.52
C SER A 224 -0.55 12.79 -20.65
N LEU A 225 -1.05 11.56 -20.63
CA LEU A 225 -2.22 11.13 -19.87
C LEU A 225 -1.89 9.80 -19.19
N TRP A 226 -2.21 9.70 -17.90
CA TRP A 226 -2.09 8.47 -17.12
C TRP A 226 -3.42 8.13 -16.47
N VAL A 227 -3.63 6.83 -16.30
CA VAL A 227 -4.76 6.29 -15.57
C VAL A 227 -4.28 5.47 -14.38
N ALA A 228 -5.02 5.54 -13.28
CA ALA A 228 -4.90 4.61 -12.18
C ALA A 228 -5.82 3.42 -12.48
N VAL A 229 -5.27 2.22 -12.55
CA VAL A 229 -6.00 0.98 -12.87
C VAL A 229 -5.96 0.05 -11.66
N ALA A 230 -7.12 -0.38 -11.20
CA ALA A 230 -7.28 -1.40 -10.16
C ALA A 230 -8.28 -2.45 -10.66
N ASP A 231 -7.94 -3.73 -10.52
CA ASP A 231 -8.75 -4.87 -11.01
C ASP A 231 -9.20 -4.73 -12.48
N GLY A 232 -8.33 -4.17 -13.32
CA GLY A 232 -8.60 -3.93 -14.74
C GLY A 232 -9.45 -2.70 -15.05
N GLU A 233 -9.97 -2.02 -14.02
CA GLU A 233 -10.85 -0.86 -14.16
C GLU A 233 -10.09 0.46 -13.95
N VAL A 234 -10.47 1.49 -14.70
CA VAL A 234 -9.94 2.85 -14.51
C VAL A 234 -10.59 3.47 -13.28
N VAL A 235 -9.78 3.69 -12.24
CA VAL A 235 -10.22 4.25 -10.96
C VAL A 235 -9.74 5.68 -10.71
N GLY A 236 -8.86 6.18 -11.58
CA GLY A 236 -8.31 7.52 -11.51
C GLY A 236 -7.65 7.96 -12.81
N SER A 237 -7.41 9.26 -12.94
CA SER A 237 -6.72 9.84 -14.08
C SER A 237 -5.93 11.08 -13.70
N VAL A 238 -4.95 11.41 -14.53
CA VAL A 238 -4.26 12.70 -14.52
C VAL A 238 -3.69 12.96 -15.91
N ALA A 239 -3.80 14.18 -16.39
CA ALA A 239 -3.29 14.60 -17.69
C ALA A 239 -2.45 15.86 -17.56
N LEU A 240 -1.50 16.02 -18.47
CA LEU A 240 -0.78 17.26 -18.71
C LEU A 240 -1.05 17.75 -20.12
N ARG A 241 -1.46 19.00 -20.22
CA ARG A 241 -1.57 19.72 -21.48
C ARG A 241 -0.41 20.71 -21.60
N ASN A 242 0.24 20.73 -22.75
CA ASN A 242 1.32 21.67 -23.00
C ASN A 242 0.75 23.05 -23.36
N LEU A 243 1.14 24.08 -22.60
CA LEU A 243 0.75 25.48 -22.85
C LEU A 243 1.82 26.28 -23.62
N GLY A 244 2.98 25.67 -23.91
CA GLY A 244 4.14 26.35 -24.48
C GLY A 244 5.04 26.99 -23.41
N ALA A 245 6.19 27.52 -23.82
CA ALA A 245 7.12 28.28 -22.95
C ALA A 245 7.53 27.59 -21.62
N GLY A 246 7.56 26.25 -21.58
CA GLY A 246 7.86 25.50 -20.36
C GLY A 246 6.69 25.39 -19.38
N GLU A 247 5.49 25.82 -19.76
CA GLU A 247 4.28 25.71 -18.94
C GLU A 247 3.49 24.42 -19.28
N ARG A 248 2.93 23.79 -18.25
CA ARG A 248 1.98 22.68 -18.39
C ARG A 248 0.71 22.96 -17.59
N GLU A 249 -0.43 22.55 -18.12
CA GLU A 249 -1.70 22.55 -17.39
C GLU A 249 -1.98 21.13 -16.87
N LEU A 250 -2.17 20.97 -15.56
CA LEU A 250 -2.67 19.73 -14.97
C LEU A 250 -4.17 19.64 -15.20
N LYS A 251 -4.60 18.58 -15.88
CA LYS A 251 -5.99 18.33 -16.27
C LYS A 251 -6.46 16.97 -15.80
N ARG A 252 -7.79 16.83 -15.68
CA ARG A 252 -8.47 15.55 -15.40
C ARG A 252 -7.85 14.77 -14.23
N MET A 253 -7.39 15.50 -13.21
CA MET A 253 -6.89 14.94 -11.97
C MET A 253 -8.08 14.48 -11.11
N TYR A 254 -8.55 13.27 -11.37
CA TYR A 254 -9.76 12.71 -10.77
C TYR A 254 -9.51 11.31 -10.22
N LEU A 255 -10.26 10.97 -9.18
CA LEU A 255 -10.38 9.62 -8.64
C LEU A 255 -11.86 9.30 -8.50
N ARG A 256 -12.25 8.05 -8.69
CA ARG A 256 -13.58 7.58 -8.31
C ARG A 256 -13.85 7.91 -6.85
N SER A 257 -15.10 8.22 -6.51
CA SER A 257 -15.50 8.67 -5.17
C SER A 257 -15.15 7.64 -4.08
N ASP A 258 -15.30 6.35 -4.38
CA ASP A 258 -14.94 5.22 -3.50
C ASP A 258 -13.43 5.05 -3.25
N GLN A 259 -12.59 5.68 -4.07
CA GLN A 259 -11.12 5.65 -3.96
C GLN A 259 -10.51 6.88 -3.28
N ARG A 260 -11.31 7.90 -2.99
CA ARG A 260 -10.84 9.15 -2.35
C ARG A 260 -10.59 8.95 -0.86
N GLY A 261 -9.79 9.84 -0.27
CA GLY A 261 -9.43 9.79 1.16
C GLY A 261 -8.45 8.68 1.55
N ARG A 262 -8.07 7.79 0.61
CA ARG A 262 -7.18 6.64 0.83
C ARG A 262 -5.70 6.92 0.51
N GLY A 263 -5.37 8.18 0.21
CA GLY A 263 -4.02 8.62 -0.17
C GLY A 263 -3.62 8.33 -1.61
N LEU A 264 -4.49 7.68 -2.42
CA LEU A 264 -4.20 7.31 -3.81
C LEU A 264 -3.89 8.53 -4.70
N GLY A 265 -4.49 9.69 -4.42
CA GLY A 265 -4.38 10.89 -5.27
C GLY A 265 -2.95 11.44 -5.38
N ARG A 266 -2.06 11.13 -4.44
CA ARG A 266 -0.65 11.51 -4.52
C ARG A 266 0.04 10.85 -5.72
N ARG A 267 -0.27 9.58 -6.01
CA ARG A 267 0.46 8.79 -7.00
C ARG A 267 0.28 9.29 -8.45
N PRO A 268 -0.94 9.59 -8.94
CA PRO A 268 -1.09 10.22 -10.24
C PRO A 268 -0.43 11.61 -10.28
N LEU A 269 -0.59 12.44 -9.25
CA LEU A 269 0.02 13.77 -9.22
C LEU A 269 1.55 13.69 -9.29
N GLU A 270 2.17 12.87 -8.48
CA GLU A 270 3.63 12.63 -8.50
C GLU A 270 4.11 12.13 -9.87
N THR A 271 3.34 11.24 -10.51
CA THR A 271 3.65 10.75 -11.87
C THR A 271 3.66 11.89 -12.87
N ALA A 272 2.64 12.75 -12.84
CA ALA A 272 2.56 13.91 -13.72
C ALA A 272 3.70 14.91 -13.45
N LEU A 273 3.96 15.25 -12.18
CA LEU A 273 5.02 16.18 -11.81
C LEU A 273 6.41 15.66 -12.19
N ALA A 274 6.68 14.36 -11.99
CA ALA A 274 7.93 13.74 -12.39
C ALA A 274 8.12 13.80 -13.92
N HIS A 275 7.07 13.50 -14.69
CA HIS A 275 7.11 13.62 -16.15
C HIS A 275 7.33 15.08 -16.59
N ALA A 276 6.63 16.04 -15.98
CA ALA A 276 6.78 17.45 -16.35
C ALA A 276 8.20 17.97 -16.10
N ARG A 277 8.83 17.59 -14.98
CA ARG A 277 10.24 17.92 -14.71
C ARG A 277 11.18 17.30 -15.75
N ALA A 278 10.96 16.04 -16.10
CA ALA A 278 11.76 15.35 -17.10
C ALA A 278 11.60 15.98 -18.51
N ASP A 279 10.44 16.54 -18.82
CA ASP A 279 10.12 17.25 -20.06
C ASP A 279 10.50 18.75 -20.04
N GLY A 280 11.25 19.18 -19.02
CA GLY A 280 11.77 20.55 -18.92
C GLY A 280 10.71 21.62 -18.64
N ALA A 281 9.56 21.24 -18.06
CA ALA A 281 8.59 22.22 -17.61
C ALA A 281 9.12 23.01 -16.40
N ALA A 282 8.88 24.31 -16.39
CA ALA A 282 9.24 25.22 -15.30
C ALA A 282 8.02 25.58 -14.42
N LEU A 283 6.81 25.45 -14.96
CA LEU A 283 5.57 25.85 -14.29
C LEU A 283 4.44 24.85 -14.58
N ILE A 284 3.74 24.43 -13.53
CA ILE A 284 2.45 23.74 -13.64
C ILE A 284 1.33 24.69 -13.23
N ARG A 285 0.28 24.75 -14.03
CA ARG A 285 -0.96 25.48 -13.73
C ARG A 285 -2.12 24.51 -13.62
N LEU A 286 -3.11 24.81 -12.80
CA LEU A 286 -4.36 24.06 -12.75
C LEU A 286 -5.52 24.98 -12.37
N ASP A 287 -6.71 24.57 -12.76
CA ASP A 287 -7.96 25.16 -12.31
C ASP A 287 -8.73 24.18 -11.40
N THR A 288 -9.25 24.67 -10.28
CA THR A 288 -10.03 23.88 -9.31
C THR A 288 -11.28 24.65 -8.86
N SER A 289 -12.12 24.05 -8.02
CA SER A 289 -13.32 24.67 -7.45
C SER A 289 -13.22 24.72 -5.92
N GLU A 290 -13.91 25.68 -5.31
CA GLU A 290 -14.02 25.76 -3.84
C GLU A 290 -14.63 24.49 -3.24
N ARG A 291 -15.50 23.80 -4.00
CA ARG A 291 -16.14 22.54 -3.61
C ARG A 291 -15.19 21.33 -3.59
N MET A 292 -13.98 21.46 -4.12
CA MET A 292 -13.01 20.37 -4.24
C MET A 292 -11.95 20.44 -3.13
N GLU A 293 -12.39 20.49 -1.88
CA GLU A 293 -11.51 20.69 -0.71
C GLU A 293 -10.36 19.68 -0.65
N ALA A 294 -10.65 18.38 -0.82
CA ALA A 294 -9.63 17.33 -0.78
C ALA A 294 -8.54 17.50 -1.87
N ALA A 295 -8.93 17.93 -3.07
CA ALA A 295 -7.98 18.20 -4.15
C ALA A 295 -7.13 19.44 -3.83
N ARG A 296 -7.75 20.48 -3.27
CA ARG A 296 -7.05 21.71 -2.87
C ARG A 296 -6.01 21.43 -1.77
N SER A 297 -6.40 20.70 -0.72
CA SER A 297 -5.45 20.31 0.35
C SER A 297 -4.30 19.46 -0.20
N LEU A 298 -4.58 18.59 -1.18
CA LEU A 298 -3.53 17.85 -1.88
C LEU A 298 -2.58 18.79 -2.64
N TYR A 299 -3.10 19.72 -3.44
CA TYR A 299 -2.26 20.65 -4.21
C TYR A 299 -1.43 21.57 -3.29
N GLU A 300 -2.05 22.11 -2.23
CA GLU A 300 -1.36 22.95 -1.24
C GLU A 300 -0.20 22.18 -0.57
N ALA A 301 -0.37 20.89 -0.26
CA ALA A 301 0.68 20.04 0.29
C ALA A 301 1.88 19.82 -0.65
N TYR A 302 1.68 19.98 -1.97
CA TYR A 302 2.75 19.92 -2.99
C TYR A 302 3.30 21.31 -3.35
N GLY A 303 2.83 22.37 -2.69
CA GLY A 303 3.32 23.74 -2.87
C GLY A 303 2.60 24.54 -3.97
N PHE A 304 1.47 24.05 -4.49
CA PHE A 304 0.66 24.87 -5.40
C PHE A 304 0.12 26.09 -4.67
N ARG A 305 0.31 27.27 -5.27
CA ARG A 305 -0.16 28.55 -4.73
C ARG A 305 -1.33 29.07 -5.57
N ARG A 306 -2.34 29.62 -4.90
CA ARG A 306 -3.44 30.30 -5.58
C ARG A 306 -2.93 31.59 -6.22
N VAL A 307 -3.35 31.85 -7.46
CA VAL A 307 -3.04 33.09 -8.20
C VAL A 307 -4.31 33.84 -8.56
N SER A 308 -4.16 35.13 -8.88
CA SER A 308 -5.26 35.96 -9.36
C SER A 308 -5.72 35.52 -10.75
N GLY A 309 -7.04 35.44 -10.94
CA GLY A 309 -7.66 35.09 -12.21
C GLY A 309 -8.94 34.28 -12.00
N SER A 310 -9.64 34.01 -13.09
CA SER A 310 -10.86 33.20 -13.08
C SER A 310 -10.95 32.36 -14.34
N ALA A 311 -11.26 31.08 -14.20
CA ALA A 311 -11.54 30.18 -15.32
C ALA A 311 -12.99 29.68 -15.22
N PRO A 312 -14.00 30.56 -15.43
CA PRO A 312 -15.39 30.18 -15.21
C PRO A 312 -15.77 28.99 -16.11
N ARG A 313 -16.49 28.04 -15.55
CA ARG A 313 -17.01 26.87 -16.28
C ARG A 313 -18.49 26.69 -15.95
N GLN A 314 -19.33 26.70 -16.98
CA GLN A 314 -20.78 26.50 -16.85
C GLN A 314 -21.40 27.32 -15.69
N GLY A 315 -21.05 28.60 -15.63
CA GLY A 315 -21.57 29.54 -14.61
C GLY A 315 -20.94 29.43 -13.22
N GLN A 316 -19.97 28.53 -13.00
CA GLN A 316 -19.25 28.41 -11.73
C GLN A 316 -17.87 29.08 -11.81
N ASN A 317 -17.51 29.86 -10.80
CA ASN A 317 -16.16 30.41 -10.65
C ASN A 317 -15.16 29.30 -10.29
N ARG A 318 -13.99 29.35 -10.93
CA ARG A 318 -12.88 28.44 -10.65
C ARG A 318 -11.66 29.20 -10.15
N LEU A 319 -10.93 28.55 -9.28
CA LEU A 319 -9.68 29.02 -8.70
C LEU A 319 -8.52 28.57 -9.57
N LEU A 320 -7.54 29.45 -9.78
CA LEU A 320 -6.29 29.12 -10.47
C LEU A 320 -5.18 28.88 -9.45
N CYS A 321 -4.40 27.83 -9.67
CA CYS A 321 -3.25 27.49 -8.84
C CYS A 321 -2.03 27.23 -9.72
N GLU A 322 -0.84 27.54 -9.20
CA GLU A 322 0.43 27.38 -9.89
C GLU A 322 1.49 26.75 -8.99
N LEU A 323 2.38 25.96 -9.59
CA LEU A 323 3.54 25.37 -8.95
C LEU A 323 4.76 25.57 -9.85
N GLU A 324 5.79 26.23 -9.33
CA GLU A 324 7.13 26.29 -9.94
C GLU A 324 7.85 24.95 -9.67
N LEU A 325 8.46 24.36 -10.70
CA LEU A 325 8.99 22.98 -10.68
C LEU A 325 10.45 22.82 -10.27
#